data_AF-A0A2L1GEL6-F1
#
_entry.id   AF-A0A2L1GEL6-F1
#
_cell.length_a   1.000
_cell.length_b   1.000
_cell.length_c   1.000
_cell.angle_alpha   90.00
_cell.angle_beta   90.00
_cell.angle_gamma   90.00
#
_symmetry.space_group_name_H-M   'P 1'
#
loop_
_entity.id
_entity.type
_entity.pdbx_description
1 polymer ?
#
loop_
_entity_poly.entity_id
_entity_poly.type
_entity_poly.pdbx_seq_one_letter_code
_entity_poly.pdbx_strand_id
1 'polypeptide(L)'
;KYIWIAMKHGAGMNGTTCSSGSGDSSNDIPTTDFIPQYLRFLQEWVENFCEQRQAKVKPVIENCNSCKESGGTCNGECKTKCKVACDAYKKFIDGTGSGGGSRPTGIAGSSWSKRWDQIYKRYSKHIEDAK
;
A
#
# COMPACT_ATOMS: atom_id res chain seq x y z
N LYS A 1 19.57 13.27 17.84
CA LYS A 1 20.79 12.45 17.63
C LYS A 1 20.79 11.15 18.45
N TYR A 2 20.74 11.19 19.78
CA TYR A 2 20.79 9.98 20.63
C TYR A 2 19.64 9.00 20.41
N ILE A 3 18.40 9.51 20.23
CA ILE A 3 17.22 8.70 19.92
C ILE A 3 17.43 7.89 18.62
N TRP A 4 17.91 8.54 17.56
CA TRP A 4 18.20 7.89 16.27
C TRP A 4 19.24 6.78 16.37
N ILE A 5 20.33 7.01 17.11
CA ILE A 5 21.39 6.00 17.31
C ILE A 5 20.85 4.77 18.04
N ALA A 6 20.03 4.97 19.08
CA ALA A 6 19.39 3.88 19.80
C ALA A 6 18.43 3.09 18.91
N MET A 7 17.64 3.77 18.07
CA MET A 7 16.74 3.12 17.10
C MET A 7 17.50 2.27 16.08
N LYS A 8 18.59 2.79 15.50
CA LYS A 8 19.44 2.03 14.57
C LYS A 8 20.01 0.77 15.22
N HIS A 9 20.51 0.90 16.45
CA HIS A 9 21.07 -0.21 17.21
C HIS A 9 20.01 -1.26 17.52
N GLY A 10 18.82 -0.84 17.98
CA GLY A 10 17.70 -1.73 18.25
C GLY A 10 17.17 -2.46 17.01
N ALA A 11 17.23 -1.82 15.85
CA ALA A 11 16.86 -2.43 14.56
C ALA A 11 17.94 -3.36 13.98
N GLY A 12 19.10 -3.52 14.64
CA GLY A 12 20.21 -4.33 14.13
C GLY A 12 20.91 -3.75 12.90
N MET A 13 20.69 -2.46 12.59
CA MET A 13 21.26 -1.77 11.42
C MET A 13 22.70 -1.28 11.69
N ASN A 14 23.51 -2.10 12.38
CA ASN A 14 24.89 -1.79 12.75
C ASN A 14 25.83 -2.23 11.62
N GLY A 15 25.76 -1.60 10.45
CA GLY A 15 26.73 -1.82 9.36
C GLY A 15 26.15 -2.08 7.97
N THR A 16 24.83 -2.02 7.77
CA THR A 16 24.29 -2.05 6.41
C THR A 16 24.48 -0.67 5.77
N THR A 17 25.53 -0.52 4.97
CA THR A 17 25.55 0.45 3.88
C THR A 17 24.37 0.10 2.96
N CYS A 18 23.27 0.81 3.09
CA CYS A 18 22.30 0.91 2.00
C CYS A 18 23.04 1.62 0.87
N SER A 19 23.67 0.87 -0.02
CA SER A 19 24.25 1.38 -1.26
C SER A 19 23.13 1.74 -2.23
N SER A 20 22.28 2.68 -1.84
CA SER A 20 21.46 3.46 -2.75
C SER A 20 22.44 4.43 -3.39
N GLY A 21 22.73 4.27 -4.68
CA GLY A 21 23.71 5.10 -5.38
C GLY A 21 23.35 6.58 -5.28
N SER A 22 23.96 7.28 -4.32
CA SER A 22 24.15 8.74 -4.18
C SER A 22 24.52 9.04 -2.72
N GLY A 23 25.83 9.11 -2.39
CA GLY A 23 26.35 9.71 -1.15
C GLY A 23 26.05 8.96 0.17
N ASP A 24 27.08 8.80 1.00
CA ASP A 24 27.02 8.26 2.37
C ASP A 24 25.94 8.98 3.23
N SER A 25 24.74 8.39 3.35
CA SER A 25 23.60 8.95 4.10
C SER A 25 23.15 8.07 5.28
N SER A 26 23.90 7.02 5.61
CA SER A 26 23.57 6.06 6.69
C SER A 26 23.70 6.65 8.12
N ASN A 27 24.40 7.78 8.26
CA ASN A 27 24.61 8.46 9.54
C ASN A 27 23.75 9.71 9.74
N ASP A 28 23.02 10.14 8.72
CA ASP A 28 22.20 11.34 8.82
C ASP A 28 20.93 11.06 9.61
N ILE A 29 20.56 12.01 10.47
CA ILE A 29 19.27 11.98 11.16
C ILE A 29 18.22 12.27 10.08
N PRO A 30 17.18 11.42 9.94
CA PRO A 30 16.15 11.65 8.95
C PRO A 30 15.48 13.01 9.20
N THR A 31 15.24 13.76 8.12
CA THR A 31 14.51 15.04 8.15
C THR A 31 12.99 14.85 8.27
N THR A 32 12.53 13.62 8.46
CA THR A 32 11.12 13.25 8.57
C THR A 32 10.40 13.96 9.72
N ASP A 33 11.13 14.34 10.77
CA ASP A 33 10.57 15.07 11.92
C ASP A 33 10.03 16.45 11.55
N PHE A 34 10.51 17.05 10.46
CA PHE A 34 10.04 18.35 9.96
C PHE A 34 8.76 18.28 9.12
N ILE A 35 8.33 17.08 8.72
CA ILE A 35 7.10 16.87 7.95
C ILE A 35 5.91 16.78 8.92
N PRO A 36 4.80 17.50 8.71
CA PRO A 36 3.61 17.34 9.53
C PRO A 36 3.17 15.88 9.66
N GLN A 37 2.87 15.44 10.88
CA GLN A 37 2.53 14.04 11.19
C GLN A 37 1.40 13.50 10.30
N TYR A 38 0.42 14.33 9.96
CA TYR A 38 -0.67 13.97 9.05
C TYR A 38 -0.16 13.49 7.68
N LEU A 39 0.85 14.16 7.12
CA LEU A 39 1.43 13.80 5.82
C LEU A 39 2.26 12.52 5.91
N ARG A 40 2.95 12.28 7.03
CA ARG A 40 3.66 11.02 7.27
C ARG A 40 2.71 9.84 7.33
N PHE A 41 1.64 9.94 8.12
CA PHE A 41 0.62 8.88 8.17
C PHE A 41 -0.10 8.68 6.84
N LEU A 42 -0.29 9.76 6.06
CA LEU A 42 -0.82 9.63 4.70
C LEU A 42 0.13 8.84 3.79
N GLN A 43 1.43 9.13 3.86
CA GLN A 43 2.44 8.40 3.09
C GLN A 43 2.47 6.92 3.49
N GLU A 44 2.55 6.61 4.79
CA GLU A 44 2.52 5.23 5.29
C GLU A 44 1.24 4.50 4.88
N TRP A 45 0.09 5.19 4.90
CA TRP A 45 -1.18 4.61 4.47
C TRP A 45 -1.19 4.28 2.97
N VAL A 46 -0.65 5.16 2.13
CA VAL A 46 -0.52 4.92 0.68
C VAL A 46 0.48 3.80 0.39
N GLU A 47 1.61 3.75 1.09
CA GLU A 47 2.60 2.68 0.95
C GLU A 47 2.00 1.31 1.29
N ASN A 48 1.34 1.20 2.45
CA ASN A 48 0.65 -0.02 2.88
C ASN A 48 -0.49 -0.43 1.91
N PHE A 49 -1.22 0.53 1.33
CA PHE A 49 -2.21 0.25 0.29
C PHE A 49 -1.55 -0.34 -0.97
N CYS A 50 -0.48 0.31 -1.45
CA CYS A 50 0.22 -0.08 -2.67
C CYS A 50 0.83 -1.48 -2.57
N GLU A 51 1.45 -1.81 -1.43
CA GLU A 51 2.00 -3.13 -1.16
C GLU A 51 0.92 -4.22 -1.22
N GLN A 52 -0.18 -4.02 -0.49
CA GLN A 52 -1.31 -4.95 -0.51
C GLN A 52 -1.93 -5.06 -1.90
N ARG A 53 -2.10 -3.93 -2.60
CA ARG A 53 -2.63 -3.91 -3.96
C ARG A 53 -1.75 -4.70 -4.92
N GLN A 54 -0.43 -4.55 -4.83
CA GLN A 54 0.51 -5.30 -5.66
C GLN A 54 0.40 -6.81 -5.41
N ALA A 55 0.31 -7.22 -4.14
CA ALA A 55 0.11 -8.63 -3.80
C ALA A 55 -1.23 -9.19 -4.32
N LYS A 56 -2.31 -8.39 -4.26
CA LYS A 56 -3.65 -8.81 -4.70
C LYS A 56 -3.86 -8.74 -6.22
N VAL A 57 -3.11 -7.90 -6.95
CA VAL A 57 -3.23 -7.79 -8.41
C VAL A 57 -2.44 -8.89 -9.14
N LYS A 58 -1.35 -9.40 -8.57
CA LYS A 58 -0.58 -10.55 -9.11
C LYS A 58 -1.48 -11.73 -9.56
N PRO A 59 -2.36 -12.29 -8.70
CA PRO A 59 -3.22 -13.41 -9.12
C PRO A 59 -4.25 -12.99 -10.18
N VAL A 60 -4.68 -11.73 -10.22
CA VAL A 60 -5.57 -11.24 -11.29
C VAL A 60 -4.84 -11.27 -12.63
N ILE A 61 -3.61 -10.73 -12.66
CA ILE A 61 -2.78 -10.70 -13.87
C ILE A 61 -2.50 -12.13 -14.36
N GLU A 62 -2.06 -13.02 -13.47
CA GLU A 62 -1.75 -14.42 -13.80
C GLU A 62 -2.96 -15.17 -14.38
N ASN A 63 -4.13 -15.07 -13.73
CA ASN A 63 -5.32 -15.82 -14.13
C ASN A 63 -6.08 -15.19 -15.30
N CYS A 64 -5.93 -13.89 -15.54
CA CYS A 64 -6.63 -13.19 -16.62
C CYS A 64 -5.78 -13.03 -17.88
N ASN A 65 -4.45 -12.93 -17.78
CA ASN A 65 -3.58 -12.87 -18.97
C ASN A 65 -3.65 -14.13 -19.81
N SER A 66 -3.79 -15.31 -19.18
CA SER A 66 -4.02 -16.57 -19.90
C SER A 66 -5.25 -16.53 -20.81
N CYS A 67 -6.26 -15.69 -20.50
CA CYS A 67 -7.46 -15.57 -21.33
C CYS A 67 -7.23 -14.64 -22.52
N LYS A 68 -6.28 -13.69 -22.39
CA LYS A 68 -5.90 -12.76 -23.46
C LYS A 68 -5.07 -13.47 -24.54
N GLU A 69 -4.14 -14.32 -24.12
CA GLU A 69 -3.29 -15.13 -25.02
C GLU A 69 -4.08 -16.23 -25.77
N SER A 70 -5.27 -16.60 -25.28
CA SER A 70 -6.17 -17.57 -25.92
C SER A 70 -6.96 -16.98 -27.12
N GLY A 71 -6.41 -15.96 -27.80
CA GLY A 71 -7.04 -15.32 -28.96
C GLY A 71 -8.37 -14.62 -28.65
N GLY A 72 -8.59 -14.16 -27.41
CA GLY A 72 -9.83 -13.52 -26.99
C GLY A 72 -11.05 -14.45 -26.84
N THR A 73 -10.89 -15.75 -27.11
CA THR A 73 -11.93 -16.74 -26.82
C THR A 73 -11.94 -17.03 -25.32
N CYS A 74 -12.67 -16.22 -24.57
CA CYS A 74 -12.87 -16.35 -23.13
C CYS A 74 -13.86 -17.52 -22.85
N ASN A 75 -13.49 -18.74 -23.25
CA ASN A 75 -14.28 -19.96 -23.10
C ASN A 75 -13.71 -20.82 -21.95
N GLY A 76 -14.57 -21.56 -21.24
CA GLY A 76 -14.15 -22.57 -20.26
C GLY A 76 -13.55 -22.05 -18.94
N GLU A 77 -12.51 -22.74 -18.44
CA GLU A 77 -11.89 -22.54 -17.10
C GLU A 77 -11.18 -21.19 -16.91
N CYS A 78 -10.70 -20.56 -18.00
CA CYS A 78 -9.99 -19.28 -17.87
C CYS A 78 -10.92 -18.16 -17.39
N LYS A 79 -12.15 -18.13 -17.93
CA LYS A 79 -13.19 -17.17 -17.55
C LYS A 79 -13.58 -17.31 -16.09
N THR A 80 -13.65 -18.55 -15.58
CA THR A 80 -14.01 -18.79 -14.17
C THR A 80 -12.88 -18.40 -13.22
N LYS A 81 -11.63 -18.80 -13.50
CA LYS A 81 -10.45 -18.44 -12.69
C LYS A 81 -10.19 -16.93 -12.66
N CYS A 82 -10.24 -16.27 -13.83
CA CYS A 82 -10.12 -14.81 -13.91
C CYS A 82 -11.25 -14.10 -13.15
N LYS A 83 -12.50 -14.54 -13.30
CA LYS A 83 -13.63 -13.95 -12.57
C LYS A 83 -13.47 -14.09 -11.05
N VAL A 84 -13.09 -15.27 -10.56
CA VAL A 84 -12.84 -15.49 -9.13
C VAL A 84 -11.72 -14.57 -8.60
N ALA A 85 -10.63 -14.42 -9.35
CA ALA A 85 -9.54 -13.51 -8.98
C ALA A 85 -9.99 -12.04 -8.96
N CYS A 86 -10.75 -11.60 -9.97
CA CYS A 86 -11.33 -10.26 -10.03
C CYS A 86 -12.30 -9.99 -8.87
N ASP A 87 -13.17 -10.96 -8.54
CA ASP A 87 -14.13 -10.84 -7.44
C ASP A 87 -13.41 -10.76 -6.09
N ALA A 88 -12.32 -11.52 -5.91
CA ALA A 88 -11.47 -11.43 -4.72
C ALA A 88 -10.78 -10.06 -4.61
N TYR A 89 -10.25 -9.53 -5.71
CA TYR A 89 -9.67 -8.19 -5.74
C TYR A 89 -10.71 -7.10 -5.48
N LYS A 90 -11.91 -7.23 -6.04
CA LYS A 90 -13.03 -6.31 -5.78
C LYS A 90 -13.39 -6.29 -4.29
N LYS A 91 -13.52 -7.46 -3.65
CA LYS A 91 -13.75 -7.56 -2.19
C LYS A 91 -12.65 -6.89 -1.37
N PHE A 92 -11.39 -6.96 -1.82
CA PHE A 92 -10.28 -6.24 -1.20
C PHE A 92 -10.46 -4.71 -1.29
N ILE A 93 -10.79 -4.18 -2.46
CA ILE A 93 -11.02 -2.73 -2.67
C ILE A 93 -12.25 -2.23 -1.90
N ASP A 94 -13.33 -3.02 -1.91
CA ASP A 94 -14.58 -2.69 -1.22
C ASP A 94 -14.44 -2.79 0.30
N GLY A 95 -13.39 -3.42 0.81
CA GLY A 95 -13.18 -3.63 2.24
C GLY A 95 -14.16 -4.61 2.89
N THR A 96 -14.91 -5.37 2.08
CA THR A 96 -16.01 -6.25 2.50
C THR A 96 -15.57 -7.68 2.83
N GLY A 97 -14.26 -7.93 2.96
CA GLY A 97 -13.70 -9.23 3.34
C GLY A 97 -14.24 -9.74 4.68
N SER A 98 -15.27 -10.58 4.62
CA SER A 98 -15.86 -11.30 5.74
C SER A 98 -15.64 -12.79 5.49
N GLY A 99 -14.72 -13.40 6.23
CA GLY A 99 -14.46 -14.85 6.23
C GLY A 99 -13.12 -15.27 5.63
N GLY A 100 -12.23 -15.77 6.49
CA GLY A 100 -11.14 -16.71 6.15
C GLY A 100 -9.83 -16.17 5.56
N GLY A 101 -9.79 -14.95 5.02
CA GLY A 101 -8.55 -14.30 4.55
C GLY A 101 -8.30 -12.99 5.29
N SER A 102 -7.03 -12.69 5.62
CA SER A 102 -6.62 -11.48 6.36
C SER A 102 -7.36 -10.24 5.82
N ARG A 103 -8.12 -9.57 6.68
CA ARG A 103 -8.81 -8.31 6.34
C ARG A 103 -7.77 -7.30 5.82
N PRO A 104 -8.11 -6.44 4.84
CA PRO A 104 -7.22 -5.37 4.46
C PRO A 104 -6.92 -4.51 5.68
N THR A 105 -5.64 -4.29 5.97
CA THR A 105 -5.20 -3.43 7.07
C THR A 105 -5.28 -1.97 6.60
N GLY A 106 -5.54 -1.03 7.52
CA GLY A 106 -5.57 0.42 7.21
C GLY A 106 -6.92 1.01 6.81
N ILE A 107 -7.98 0.20 6.70
CA ILE A 107 -9.34 0.69 6.34
C ILE A 107 -10.35 0.72 7.49
N ALA A 108 -9.96 0.22 8.67
CA ALA A 108 -10.81 0.13 9.87
C ALA A 108 -12.23 -0.42 9.57
N GLY A 109 -12.32 -1.44 8.73
CA GLY A 109 -13.56 -2.09 8.35
C GLY A 109 -14.46 -1.34 7.37
N SER A 110 -13.95 -0.30 6.69
CA SER A 110 -14.66 0.42 5.63
C SER A 110 -14.02 0.21 4.25
N SER A 111 -14.59 0.71 3.15
CA SER A 111 -13.93 0.62 1.84
C SER A 111 -12.72 1.56 1.75
N TRP A 112 -11.75 1.21 0.89
CA TRP A 112 -10.62 2.10 0.59
C TRP A 112 -11.07 3.46 0.06
N SER A 113 -12.09 3.47 -0.81
CA SER A 113 -12.68 4.69 -1.37
C SER A 113 -13.27 5.61 -0.28
N LYS A 114 -13.94 5.03 0.72
CA LYS A 114 -14.55 5.81 1.81
C LYS A 114 -13.48 6.46 2.70
N ARG A 115 -12.37 5.77 2.98
CA ARG A 115 -11.26 6.38 3.74
C ARG A 115 -10.51 7.43 2.92
N TRP A 116 -10.30 7.18 1.63
CA TRP A 116 -9.68 8.18 0.76
C TRP A 116 -10.48 9.49 0.73
N ASP A 117 -11.81 9.42 0.61
CA ASP A 117 -12.68 10.61 0.66
C ASP A 117 -12.53 11.41 1.97
N GLN A 118 -12.41 10.71 3.10
CA GLN A 118 -12.21 11.35 4.41
C GLN A 118 -10.83 12.02 4.51
N ILE A 119 -9.78 11.35 4.06
CA ILE A 119 -8.42 11.88 3.99
C ILE A 119 -8.38 13.12 3.09
N TYR A 120 -9.00 13.04 1.92
CA TYR A 120 -9.05 14.14 0.97
C TYR A 120 -9.75 15.36 1.59
N LYS A 121 -10.94 15.18 2.16
CA LYS A 121 -11.66 16.27 2.85
C LYS A 121 -10.84 16.92 3.95
N ARG A 122 -10.16 16.12 4.77
CA ARG A 122 -9.31 16.63 5.86
C ARG A 122 -8.10 17.39 5.33
N TYR A 123 -7.47 16.86 4.28
CA TYR A 123 -6.35 17.53 3.61
C TYR A 123 -6.79 18.86 3.00
N SER A 124 -7.89 18.88 2.24
CA SER A 124 -8.46 20.11 1.68
C SER A 124 -8.77 21.14 2.76
N LYS A 125 -9.35 20.72 3.89
CA LYS A 125 -9.58 21.62 5.03
C LYS A 125 -8.27 22.23 5.55
N HIS A 126 -7.20 21.45 5.69
CA HIS A 126 -5.90 21.97 6.10
C HIS A 126 -5.32 22.99 5.11
N ILE A 127 -5.56 22.81 3.82
CA ILE A 127 -5.16 23.77 2.79
C ILE A 127 -5.97 25.07 2.93
N GLU A 128 -7.28 25.01 3.14
CA GLU A 128 -8.09 26.21 3.35
C GLU A 128 -7.78 26.93 4.67
N ASP A 129 -7.59 26.21 5.77
CA ASP A 129 -7.26 26.80 7.08
C ASP A 129 -5.85 27.47 7.10
N ALA A 130 -4.99 27.13 6.14
CA ALA A 130 -3.63 27.67 6.00
C ALA A 130 -3.54 28.85 5.00
N LYS A 131 -4.62 29.18 4.30
CA LYS A 131 -4.72 30.38 3.47
C LYS A 131 -5.06 31.60 4.32
#